data_AF-A0A2R4JMM1-F1
#
_entry.id   AF-A0A2R4JMM1-F1
#
_cell.length_a   1.000
_cell.length_b   1.000
_cell.length_c   1.000
_cell.angle_alpha   90.00
_cell.angle_beta   90.00
_cell.angle_gamma   90.00
#
_symmetry.space_group_name_H-M   'P 1'
#
loop_
_entity.id
_entity.type
_entity.pdbx_description
1 polymer ?
#
loop_
_entity_poly.entity_id
_entity_poly.type
_entity_poly.pdbx_seq_one_letter_code
_entity_poly.pdbx_strand_id
1 'polypeptide(L)'
;MARVLAGLCRTALEAAFLEPARRRLLGTGLPHDEIERRIAKAHKLTELVSLALYGETDRVGEALTDLTRAYGQQATDHIRWCNRGSHGAVPVDDVEEIIRRTADLAKAVRSL
;
A
#
# COMPACT_ATOMS: atom_id res chain seq x y z
N MET A 1 9.41 -2.57 20.04
CA MET A 1 8.95 -1.35 19.32
C MET A 1 8.84 -1.56 17.81
N ALA A 2 9.78 -2.24 17.15
CA ALA A 2 9.77 -2.45 15.70
C ALA A 2 8.44 -2.96 15.10
N ARG A 3 7.80 -3.94 15.76
CA ARG A 3 6.49 -4.47 15.31
C ARG A 3 5.37 -3.42 15.31
N VAL A 4 5.36 -2.54 16.32
CA VAL A 4 4.36 -1.47 16.45
C VAL A 4 4.57 -0.41 15.37
N LEU A 5 5.82 0.04 15.20
CA LEU A 5 6.17 1.03 14.17
C LEU A 5 5.82 0.52 12.77
N ALA A 6 6.24 -0.69 12.43
CA ALA A 6 5.93 -1.30 11.14
C ALA A 6 4.41 -1.49 10.92
N GLY A 7 3.67 -1.86 11.97
CA GLY A 7 2.21 -1.96 11.93
C GLY A 7 1.54 -0.61 11.66
N LEU A 8 1.95 0.45 12.34
CA LEU A 8 1.41 1.79 12.13
C LEU A 8 1.74 2.33 10.72
N CYS A 9 2.99 2.15 10.27
CA CYS A 9 3.39 2.52 8.91
C CYS A 9 2.59 1.76 7.85
N ARG A 10 2.37 0.45 8.07
CA ARG A 10 1.51 -0.37 7.21
C ARG A 10 0.10 0.18 7.14
N THR A 11 -0.55 0.43 8.27
CA THR A 11 -1.92 0.97 8.32
C THR A 11 -2.02 2.32 7.62
N ALA A 12 -1.02 3.19 7.77
CA ALA A 12 -0.99 4.48 7.07
C ALA A 12 -0.93 4.31 5.54
N LEU A 13 -0.13 3.36 5.04
CA LEU A 13 -0.07 3.05 3.61
C LEU A 13 -1.33 2.37 3.10
N GLU A 14 -1.92 1.44 3.86
CA GLU A 14 -3.20 0.80 3.52
C GLU A 14 -4.29 1.87 3.35
N ALA A 15 -4.39 2.82 4.28
CA ALA A 15 -5.31 3.96 4.17
C ALA A 15 -5.02 4.84 2.95
N ALA A 16 -3.74 5.06 2.61
CA ALA A 16 -3.36 5.86 1.45
C ALA A 16 -3.69 5.21 0.11
N PHE A 17 -3.59 3.88 0.00
CA PHE A 17 -3.93 3.14 -1.22
C PHE A 17 -5.44 2.89 -1.39
N LEU A 18 -6.22 2.94 -0.30
CA LEU A 18 -7.67 2.78 -0.38
C LEU A 18 -8.35 3.88 -1.23
N GLU A 19 -7.85 5.11 -1.17
CA GLU A 19 -8.40 6.23 -1.94
C GLU A 19 -8.28 6.03 -3.47
N PRO A 20 -7.07 5.81 -4.05
CA PRO A 20 -6.93 5.53 -5.48
C PRO A 20 -7.60 4.21 -5.88
N ALA A 21 -7.60 3.18 -5.03
CA ALA A 21 -8.34 1.93 -5.28
C ALA A 21 -9.85 2.18 -5.45
N ARG A 22 -10.45 2.95 -4.55
CA ARG A 22 -11.87 3.32 -4.67
C ARG A 22 -12.13 4.16 -5.92
N ARG A 23 -11.27 5.15 -6.21
CA ARG A 23 -11.36 5.98 -7.43
C ARG A 23 -11.31 5.13 -8.69
N ARG A 24 -10.38 4.18 -8.76
CA ARG A 24 -10.21 3.24 -9.88
C ARG A 24 -11.45 2.37 -10.09
N LEU A 25 -11.97 1.79 -9.01
CA LEU A 25 -13.18 0.95 -9.07
C LEU A 25 -14.43 1.74 -9.44
N LEU A 26 -14.59 2.97 -8.94
CA LEU A 26 -15.70 3.85 -9.35
C LEU A 26 -15.67 4.14 -10.86
N GLY A 27 -14.48 4.28 -11.45
CA GLY A 27 -14.30 4.47 -12.89
C GLY A 27 -14.71 3.25 -13.75
N THR A 28 -14.96 2.08 -13.16
CA THR A 28 -15.38 0.87 -13.89
C THR A 28 -16.89 0.76 -14.09
N GLY A 29 -17.70 1.61 -13.42
CA GLY A 29 -19.16 1.56 -13.48
C GLY A 29 -19.79 0.42 -12.66
N LEU A 30 -19.02 -0.26 -11.81
CA LEU A 30 -19.55 -1.27 -10.90
C LEU A 30 -20.53 -0.68 -9.87
N PRO A 31 -21.53 -1.45 -9.42
CA PRO A 31 -22.41 -1.02 -8.34
C PRO A 31 -21.63 -0.88 -7.03
N HIS A 32 -22.09 0.03 -6.16
CA HIS A 32 -21.36 0.40 -4.95
C HIS A 32 -21.08 -0.78 -4.01
N ASP A 33 -22.03 -1.72 -3.89
CA ASP A 33 -21.88 -2.92 -3.07
C ASP A 33 -20.74 -3.83 -3.57
N GLU A 34 -20.56 -3.95 -4.89
CA GLU A 34 -19.47 -4.70 -5.49
C GLU A 34 -18.12 -4.03 -5.27
N ILE A 35 -18.07 -2.69 -5.32
CA ILE A 35 -16.86 -1.92 -5.01
C ILE A 35 -16.42 -2.19 -3.58
N GLU A 36 -17.33 -2.08 -2.62
CA GLU A 36 -17.01 -2.32 -1.21
C GLU A 36 -16.63 -3.80 -0.95
N ARG A 37 -17.26 -4.77 -1.64
CA ARG A 37 -16.83 -6.18 -1.59
C ARG A 37 -15.40 -6.37 -2.10
N ARG A 38 -15.00 -5.70 -3.19
CA ARG A 38 -13.65 -5.80 -3.74
C ARG A 38 -12.61 -5.16 -2.82
N ILE A 39 -12.92 -3.99 -2.26
CA ILE A 39 -12.07 -3.32 -1.27
C ILE A 39 -11.89 -4.22 -0.04
N ALA A 40 -12.98 -4.79 0.50
CA ALA A 40 -12.94 -5.64 1.69
C ALA A 40 -12.14 -6.94 1.49
N LYS A 41 -12.04 -7.44 0.25
CA LYS A 41 -11.24 -8.63 -0.09
C LYS A 41 -9.73 -8.37 -0.16
N ALA A 42 -9.29 -7.13 -0.30
CA ALA A 42 -7.88 -6.77 -0.31
C ALA A 42 -7.33 -6.71 1.13
N HIS A 43 -6.88 -7.84 1.65
CA HIS A 43 -6.42 -7.97 3.03
C HIS A 43 -4.95 -7.59 3.22
N LYS A 44 -4.17 -7.58 2.13
CA LYS A 44 -2.75 -7.25 2.16
C LYS A 44 -2.51 -5.87 1.56
N LEU A 45 -1.55 -5.14 2.13
CA LEU A 45 -1.06 -3.89 1.55
C LEU A 45 -0.68 -4.05 0.06
N THR A 46 -0.06 -5.16 -0.34
CA THR A 46 0.29 -5.42 -1.74
C THR A 46 -0.91 -5.65 -2.66
N GLU A 47 -1.99 -6.22 -2.13
CA GLU A 47 -3.25 -6.39 -2.87
C GLU A 47 -3.93 -5.02 -3.06
N LEU A 48 -3.84 -4.13 -2.07
CA LEU A 48 -4.31 -2.74 -2.21
C LEU A 48 -3.52 -1.96 -3.26
N VAL A 49 -2.20 -2.18 -3.37
CA VAL A 49 -1.38 -1.58 -4.44
C VAL A 49 -1.88 -2.04 -5.81
N SER A 50 -2.13 -3.34 -5.97
CA SER A 50 -2.68 -3.92 -7.21
C SER A 50 -4.07 -3.35 -7.52
N LEU A 51 -4.92 -3.26 -6.50
CA LEU A 51 -6.26 -2.71 -6.63
C LEU A 51 -6.24 -1.23 -7.03
N ALA A 52 -5.33 -0.44 -6.45
CA ALA A 52 -5.14 0.97 -6.79
C ALA A 52 -4.74 1.20 -8.25
N LEU A 53 -3.79 0.40 -8.76
CA LEU A 53 -3.27 0.57 -10.11
C LEU A 53 -4.19 -0.04 -11.18
N TYR A 54 -4.72 -1.23 -10.93
CA TYR A 54 -5.40 -2.02 -11.96
C TYR A 54 -6.89 -2.26 -11.69
N GLY A 55 -7.38 -2.03 -10.47
CA GLY A 55 -8.74 -2.44 -10.09
C GLY A 55 -8.89 -3.94 -9.84
N GLU A 56 -7.76 -4.65 -9.71
CA GLU A 56 -7.66 -6.11 -9.56
C GLU A 56 -6.67 -6.44 -8.43
N THR A 57 -6.92 -7.49 -7.64
CA THR A 57 -6.08 -7.84 -6.48
C THR A 57 -4.96 -8.85 -6.79
N ASP A 58 -5.02 -9.52 -7.93
CA ASP A 58 -4.14 -10.63 -8.34
C ASP A 58 -2.92 -10.22 -9.17
N ARG A 59 -2.81 -8.93 -9.55
CA ARG A 59 -1.70 -8.37 -10.33
C ARG A 59 -0.58 -7.76 -9.49
N VAL A 60 -0.33 -8.33 -8.30
CA VAL A 60 0.63 -7.80 -7.31
C VAL A 60 2.04 -7.63 -7.88
N GLY A 61 2.54 -8.59 -8.66
CA GLY A 61 3.90 -8.54 -9.21
C GLY A 61 4.09 -7.36 -10.18
N GLU A 62 3.13 -7.17 -11.08
CA GLU A 62 3.11 -6.04 -12.01
C GLU A 62 2.96 -4.72 -11.26
N ALA A 63 2.06 -4.69 -10.28
CA ALA A 63 1.77 -3.51 -9.48
C ALA A 63 3.01 -3.00 -8.73
N LEU A 64 3.78 -3.90 -8.11
CA LEU A 64 5.03 -3.55 -7.44
C LEU A 64 6.12 -3.14 -8.44
N THR A 65 6.15 -3.71 -9.63
CA THR A 65 7.10 -3.33 -10.68
C THR A 65 6.82 -1.91 -11.16
N ASP A 66 5.57 -1.57 -11.44
CA ASP A 66 5.19 -0.23 -11.89
C ASP A 66 5.30 0.80 -10.75
N LEU A 67 5.00 0.42 -9.50
CA LEU A 67 5.25 1.27 -8.34
C LEU A 67 6.75 1.58 -8.18
N THR A 68 7.61 0.58 -8.41
CA THR A 68 9.08 0.76 -8.40
C THR A 68 9.53 1.71 -9.51
N ARG A 69 8.93 1.61 -10.70
CA ARG A 69 9.22 2.54 -11.81
C ARG A 69 8.78 3.96 -11.51
N ALA A 70 7.63 4.14 -10.86
CA ALA A 70 7.07 5.46 -10.58
C ALA A 70 7.74 6.17 -9.38
N TYR A 71 8.03 5.44 -8.30
CA TYR A 71 8.48 6.03 -7.02
C TYR A 71 9.85 5.52 -6.56
N GLY A 72 10.49 4.67 -7.35
CA GLY A 72 11.80 4.11 -7.06
C GLY A 72 11.77 2.86 -6.16
N GLN A 73 12.90 2.15 -6.14
CA GLN A 73 13.09 0.90 -5.39
C GLN A 73 12.84 1.06 -3.88
N GLN A 74 13.12 2.25 -3.33
CA GLN A 74 12.91 2.54 -1.91
C GLN A 74 11.43 2.44 -1.52
N ALA A 75 10.49 2.77 -2.42
CA ALA A 75 9.06 2.68 -2.12
C ALA A 75 8.61 1.22 -1.93
N THR A 76 9.01 0.32 -2.83
CA THR A 76 8.65 -1.09 -2.72
C THR A 76 9.38 -1.79 -1.59
N ASP A 77 10.63 -1.42 -1.32
CA ASP A 77 11.36 -1.93 -0.16
C ASP A 77 10.73 -1.50 1.16
N HIS A 78 10.21 -0.27 1.24
CA HIS A 78 9.48 0.21 2.41
C HIS A 78 8.16 -0.54 2.64
N ILE A 79 7.41 -0.83 1.58
CA ILE A 79 6.21 -1.70 1.65
C ILE A 79 6.58 -3.10 2.14
N ARG A 80 7.65 -3.69 1.61
CA ARG A 80 8.15 -5.00 2.06
C ARG A 80 8.59 -4.97 3.52
N TRP A 81 9.25 -3.88 3.95
CA TRP A 81 9.64 -3.69 5.35
C TRP A 81 8.42 -3.64 6.28
N CYS A 82 7.38 -2.88 5.93
CA CYS A 82 6.12 -2.81 6.68
C CYS A 82 5.44 -4.20 6.80
N ASN A 83 5.41 -4.95 5.70
CA ASN A 83 4.85 -6.31 5.69
C ASN A 83 5.64 -7.28 6.57
N ARG A 84 6.98 -7.29 6.46
CA ARG A 84 7.84 -8.15 7.29
C ARG A 84 7.72 -7.80 8.78
N GLY A 85 7.69 -6.51 9.11
CA GLY A 85 7.59 -6.04 10.49
C GLY A 85 6.27 -6.38 11.18
N SER A 86 5.22 -6.72 10.42
CA SER A 86 3.95 -7.22 10.96
C SER A 86 4.07 -8.63 11.57
N HIS A 87 5.03 -9.43 11.08
CA HIS A 87 5.20 -10.85 11.42
C HIS A 87 6.48 -11.18 12.20
N GLY A 88 7.45 -10.26 12.28
CA GLY A 88 8.72 -10.48 12.97
C GLY A 88 9.47 -9.19 13.31
N ALA A 89 10.63 -9.32 13.96
CA ALA A 89 11.49 -8.18 14.23
C ALA A 89 12.20 -7.74 12.94
N VAL A 90 11.90 -6.53 12.48
CA VAL A 90 12.66 -5.84 11.43
C VAL A 90 13.63 -4.84 12.07
N PRO A 91 14.82 -4.61 11.47
CA PRO A 91 15.72 -3.55 11.92
C PRO A 91 15.01 -2.20 11.90
N VAL A 92 15.23 -1.43 12.95
CA VAL A 92 14.76 -0.05 13.11
C VAL A 92 15.99 0.76 13.50
N ASP A 93 16.67 1.28 12.49
CA ASP A 93 17.92 2.03 12.69
C ASP A 93 17.61 3.52 12.94
N ASP A 94 16.61 4.05 12.23
CA ASP A 94 16.15 5.44 12.35
C ASP A 94 14.62 5.50 12.25
N VAL A 95 13.97 5.83 13.37
CA VAL A 95 12.50 5.90 13.48
C VAL A 95 11.95 7.09 12.70
N GLU A 96 12.61 8.25 12.75
CA GLU A 96 12.14 9.47 12.10
C GLU A 96 12.18 9.32 10.59
N GLU A 97 13.25 8.73 10.06
CA GLU A 97 13.39 8.43 8.65
C GLU A 97 12.31 7.46 8.16
N ILE A 98 12.00 6.41 8.93
CA ILE A 98 10.92 5.46 8.61
C ILE A 98 9.56 6.16 8.55
N ILE A 99 9.26 7.02 9.52
CA ILE A 99 8.00 7.78 9.56
C ILE A 99 7.93 8.73 8.36
N ARG A 100 9.02 9.47 8.08
CA ARG A 100 9.10 10.40 6.95
C ARG A 100 8.89 9.69 5.62
N ARG A 101 9.57 8.56 5.37
CA ARG A 101 9.38 7.75 4.16
C ARG A 101 7.95 7.25 4.01
N THR A 102 7.32 6.85 5.13
CA THR A 102 5.92 6.45 5.13
C THR A 102 5.02 7.60 4.72
N ALA A 103 5.21 8.79 5.28
CA ALA A 103 4.43 9.97 4.97
C ALA A 103 4.62 10.42 3.51
N ASP A 104 5.85 10.44 3.02
CA ASP A 104 6.19 10.80 1.65
C ASP A 104 5.54 9.84 0.65
N LEU A 105 5.66 8.52 0.89
CA LEU A 105 5.03 7.51 0.04
C LEU A 105 3.51 7.59 0.12
N ALA A 106 2.92 7.73 1.31
CA ALA A 106 1.48 7.87 1.49
C ALA A 106 0.93 9.09 0.74
N LYS A 107 1.64 10.21 0.75
CA LYS A 107 1.26 11.40 -0.02
C LYS A 107 1.37 11.15 -1.53
N ALA A 108 2.44 10.50 -1.97
CA ALA A 108 2.71 10.25 -3.37
C ALA A 108 1.71 9.28 -4.03
N VAL A 109 1.20 8.29 -3.28
CA VAL A 109 0.28 7.29 -3.83
C VAL A 109 -1.18 7.74 -3.84
N ARG A 110 -1.55 8.74 -3.03
CA ARG A 110 -2.91 9.32 -3.09
C ARG A 110 -3.21 10.03 -4.41
N SER A 111 -2.16 10.45 -5.13
CA SER A 111 -2.29 11.07 -6.45
C SER A 111 -2.29 10.05 -7.62
N LEU A 112 -2.30 8.75 -7.32
CA LEU A 112 -2.50 7.70 -8.34
C LEU A 112 -3.87 7.79 -9.02
#